data_AF-A0A2D6P8R0-F1
#
_entry.id   AF-A0A2D6P8R0-F1
#
_cell.length_a   1.000
_cell.length_b   1.000
_cell.length_c   1.000
_cell.angle_alpha   90.00
_cell.angle_beta   90.00
_cell.angle_gamma   90.00
#
_symmetry.space_group_name_H-M   'P 1'
#
loop_
_entity.id
_entity.type
_entity.pdbx_description
1 polymer ?
#
loop_
_entity_poly.entity_id
_entity_poly.type
_entity_poly.pdbx_seq_one_letter_code
_entity_poly.pdbx_strand_id
1 'polypeptide(L)'
;MTMADPRTPKNYYVSQDEYDSHQNSLERLRTKLDDLVTALNSYKEKRGMTPAAKKIVDDEEDKAAQLRYKKRSKENAMRFLDAVLDGDDDDMVDRIKEALDYKALIRVDPYMMETGSEMQEQIFGDY
;
A
#
# COMPACT_ATOMS: atom_id res chain seq x y z
N MET A 1 -48.78 -25.47 -25.63
CA MET A 1 -47.65 -24.86 -26.34
C MET A 1 -46.37 -25.41 -25.73
N THR A 2 -45.67 -26.29 -26.43
CA THR A 2 -44.41 -26.89 -25.97
C THR A 2 -43.29 -25.85 -26.11
N MET A 3 -42.75 -25.38 -24.98
CA MET A 3 -41.52 -24.59 -24.95
C MET A 3 -40.39 -25.45 -25.51
N ALA A 4 -39.81 -25.03 -26.64
CA ALA A 4 -38.62 -25.67 -27.18
C ALA A 4 -37.44 -25.41 -26.22
N ASP A 5 -36.71 -26.46 -25.85
CA ASP A 5 -35.51 -26.36 -25.02
C ASP A 5 -34.47 -25.50 -25.76
N PRO A 6 -34.00 -24.39 -25.16
CA PRO A 6 -33.03 -23.48 -25.77
C PRO A 6 -31.66 -24.14 -26.03
N ARG A 7 -31.39 -25.33 -25.48
CA ARG A 7 -30.17 -26.10 -25.70
C ARG A 7 -30.24 -27.00 -26.94
N THR A 8 -31.42 -27.19 -27.51
CA THR A 8 -31.60 -28.04 -28.70
C THR A 8 -31.33 -27.22 -29.95
N PRO A 9 -30.32 -27.56 -30.77
CA PRO A 9 -30.05 -26.85 -32.02
C PRO A 9 -31.26 -26.95 -32.95
N LYS A 10 -31.71 -25.81 -33.51
CA LYS A 10 -32.82 -25.79 -34.47
C LYS A 10 -32.47 -26.48 -35.79
N ASN A 11 -31.20 -26.45 -36.19
CA ASN A 11 -30.63 -27.12 -37.36
C ASN A 11 -29.27 -27.71 -36.99
N TYR A 12 -28.94 -28.89 -37.54
CA TYR A 12 -27.63 -29.55 -37.33
C TYR A 12 -26.56 -29.11 -38.34
N TYR A 13 -26.98 -28.54 -39.46
CA TYR A 13 -26.11 -28.07 -40.54
C TYR A 13 -26.47 -26.62 -40.85
N VAL A 14 -25.45 -25.79 -40.98
CA VAL A 14 -25.55 -24.37 -41.27
C VAL A 14 -25.10 -24.16 -42.72
N SER A 15 -25.71 -23.24 -43.44
CA SER A 15 -25.22 -22.87 -44.78
C SER A 15 -23.82 -22.24 -44.69
N GLN A 16 -23.06 -22.25 -45.79
CA GLN A 16 -21.71 -21.66 -45.82
C GLN A 16 -21.73 -20.18 -45.41
N ASP A 17 -22.72 -19.42 -45.89
CA ASP A 17 -22.88 -18.00 -45.56
C ASP A 17 -23.19 -17.76 -44.08
N GLU A 18 -24.01 -18.62 -43.47
CA GLU A 18 -24.32 -18.56 -42.04
C GLU A 18 -23.10 -18.98 -41.20
N TYR A 19 -22.34 -19.97 -41.63
CA TYR A 19 -21.10 -20.39 -40.98
C TYR A 19 -20.07 -19.25 -40.94
N ASP A 20 -19.84 -18.58 -42.08
CA ASP A 20 -18.92 -17.44 -42.17
C ASP A 20 -19.40 -16.26 -41.31
N SER A 21 -20.72 -16.02 -41.27
CA SER A 21 -21.33 -15.00 -40.40
C SER A 21 -21.14 -15.33 -38.90
N HIS A 22 -21.38 -16.58 -38.51
CA HIS A 22 -21.17 -17.03 -37.13
C HIS A 22 -19.70 -16.97 -36.73
N GLN A 23 -18.78 -17.36 -37.61
CA GLN A 23 -17.35 -17.30 -37.36
C GLN A 23 -16.87 -15.86 -37.15
N ASN A 24 -17.29 -14.93 -38.02
CA ASN A 24 -17.00 -13.49 -37.84
C ASN A 24 -17.58 -12.93 -36.53
N SER A 25 -18.77 -13.40 -36.14
CA SER A 25 -19.41 -13.00 -34.88
C SER A 25 -18.65 -13.50 -33.65
N LEU A 26 -18.18 -14.74 -33.69
CA LEU A 26 -17.37 -15.35 -32.64
C LEU A 26 -16.01 -14.70 -32.53
N GLU A 27 -15.39 -14.33 -33.64
CA GLU A 27 -14.10 -13.65 -33.65
C GLU A 27 -14.20 -12.26 -33.03
N ARG A 28 -15.25 -11.49 -33.36
CA ARG A 28 -15.55 -10.21 -32.68
C ARG A 28 -15.79 -10.37 -31.19
N LEU A 29 -16.49 -11.43 -30.77
CA LEU A 29 -16.70 -11.73 -29.36
C LEU A 29 -15.40 -12.07 -28.65
N ARG A 30 -14.53 -12.84 -29.29
CA ARG A 30 -13.19 -13.17 -28.78
C ARG A 30 -12.36 -11.90 -28.56
N THR A 31 -12.29 -11.01 -29.56
CA THR A 31 -11.55 -9.75 -29.42
C THR A 31 -12.06 -8.91 -28.25
N LYS A 32 -13.39 -8.78 -28.10
CA LYS A 32 -13.97 -8.08 -26.94
C LYS A 32 -13.63 -8.73 -25.61
N LEU A 33 -13.54 -10.06 -25.57
CA LEU A 33 -13.14 -10.79 -24.39
C LEU A 33 -11.67 -10.52 -24.03
N ASP A 34 -10.80 -10.53 -25.04
CA ASP A 34 -9.38 -10.24 -24.89
C ASP A 34 -9.15 -8.78 -24.43
N ASP A 35 -9.92 -7.82 -24.95
CA ASP A 35 -9.91 -6.43 -24.48
C ASP A 35 -10.32 -6.31 -23.01
N LEU A 36 -11.37 -7.02 -22.60
CA LEU A 36 -11.83 -7.03 -21.21
C LEU A 36 -10.81 -7.67 -20.27
N VAL A 37 -10.16 -8.75 -20.69
CA VAL A 37 -9.08 -9.40 -19.92
C VAL A 37 -7.88 -8.45 -19.77
N THR A 38 -7.52 -7.75 -20.84
CA THR A 38 -6.43 -6.77 -20.83
C THR A 38 -6.77 -5.59 -19.92
N ALA A 39 -7.99 -5.07 -19.99
CA ALA A 39 -8.47 -4.02 -19.09
C ALA A 39 -8.45 -4.50 -17.63
N LEU A 40 -8.90 -5.73 -17.35
CA LEU A 40 -8.87 -6.31 -16.01
C LEU A 40 -7.44 -6.45 -15.48
N ASN A 41 -6.50 -6.88 -16.31
CA ASN A 41 -5.08 -6.97 -15.93
C ASN A 41 -4.49 -5.57 -15.70
N SER A 42 -4.81 -4.59 -16.55
CA SER A 42 -4.45 -3.18 -16.33
C SER A 42 -5.01 -2.64 -15.00
N TYR A 43 -6.24 -3.00 -14.63
CA TYR A 43 -6.82 -2.64 -13.34
C TYR A 43 -6.17 -3.36 -12.16
N LYS A 44 -5.72 -4.60 -12.33
CA LYS A 44 -4.95 -5.34 -11.33
C LYS A 44 -3.54 -4.79 -11.16
N GLU A 45 -2.90 -4.33 -12.23
CA GLU A 45 -1.59 -3.66 -12.19
C GLU A 45 -1.70 -2.26 -11.59
N LYS A 46 -2.75 -1.50 -11.95
CA LYS A 46 -3.13 -0.24 -11.29
C LYS A 46 -3.64 -0.42 -9.85
N ARG A 47 -3.77 -1.68 -9.40
CA ARG A 47 -3.94 -2.04 -7.99
C ARG A 47 -2.61 -2.02 -7.23
N GLY A 48 -1.52 -1.52 -7.83
CA GLY A 48 -0.51 -0.79 -7.06
C GLY A 48 -1.21 0.25 -6.19
N MET A 49 -0.84 0.33 -4.90
CA MET A 49 -1.58 1.02 -3.84
C MET A 49 -2.33 2.26 -4.35
N THR A 50 -3.67 2.18 -4.41
CA THR A 50 -4.47 3.37 -4.68
C THR A 50 -4.13 4.43 -3.63
N PRO A 51 -4.27 5.74 -3.93
CA PRO A 51 -3.96 6.79 -2.94
C PRO A 51 -4.67 6.59 -1.60
N ALA A 52 -5.89 6.04 -1.62
CA ALA A 52 -6.63 5.65 -0.43
C ALA A 52 -6.00 4.46 0.31
N ALA A 53 -5.56 3.42 -0.40
CA ALA A 53 -4.87 2.28 0.21
C ALA A 53 -3.51 2.67 0.79
N LYS A 54 -2.75 3.52 0.10
CA LYS A 54 -1.49 4.08 0.61
C LYS A 54 -1.73 4.87 1.89
N LYS A 55 -2.73 5.76 1.89
CA LYS A 55 -3.09 6.54 3.08
C LYS A 55 -3.47 5.67 4.29
N ILE A 56 -4.15 4.55 4.08
CA ILE A 56 -4.48 3.62 5.17
C ILE A 56 -3.20 3.01 5.76
N VAL A 57 -2.25 2.62 4.92
CA VAL A 57 -0.96 2.08 5.37
C VAL A 57 -0.17 3.16 6.12
N ASP A 58 -0.08 4.36 5.57
CA ASP A 58 0.60 5.50 6.20
C ASP A 58 -0.04 5.82 7.58
N ASP A 59 -1.37 5.84 7.68
CA ASP A 59 -2.10 6.05 8.94
C ASP A 59 -1.84 4.94 9.99
N GLU A 60 -1.68 3.69 9.54
CA GLU A 60 -1.33 2.55 10.42
C GLU A 60 0.11 2.63 10.92
N GLU A 61 1.04 3.03 10.05
CA GLU A 61 2.44 3.26 10.40
C GLU A 61 2.58 4.40 11.41
N ASP A 62 1.87 5.51 11.20
CA ASP A 62 1.82 6.64 12.13
C ASP A 62 1.28 6.24 13.50
N LYS A 63 0.19 5.47 13.54
CA LYS A 63 -0.35 4.93 14.80
C LYS A 63 0.67 4.07 15.52
N ALA A 64 1.35 3.18 14.79
CA ALA A 64 2.40 2.33 15.35
C ALA A 64 3.58 3.15 15.88
N ALA A 65 4.00 4.20 15.16
CA ALA A 65 5.05 5.12 15.58
C ALA A 65 4.68 5.87 16.86
N GLN A 66 3.45 6.39 16.96
CA GLN A 66 2.94 7.06 18.17
C GLN A 66 2.90 6.12 19.37
N LEU A 67 2.49 4.86 19.18
CA LEU A 67 2.49 3.83 20.22
C LEU A 67 3.91 3.55 20.73
N ARG A 68 4.88 3.38 19.81
CA ARG A 68 6.30 3.19 20.15
C ARG A 68 6.85 4.39 20.93
N TYR A 69 6.58 5.61 20.47
CA TYR A 69 6.99 6.83 21.15
C TYR A 69 6.43 6.92 22.56
N LYS A 70 5.12 6.69 22.75
CA LYS A 70 4.47 6.73 24.08
C LYS A 70 5.08 5.70 25.02
N LYS A 71 5.31 4.47 24.54
CA LYS A 71 5.94 3.42 25.35
C LYS A 71 7.34 3.85 25.82
N ARG A 72 8.19 4.31 24.91
CA ARG A 72 9.56 4.69 25.22
C ARG A 72 9.64 5.96 26.10
N SER A 73 8.76 6.92 25.86
CA SER A 73 8.62 8.11 26.72
C SER A 73 8.23 7.73 28.15
N LYS A 74 7.35 6.73 28.33
CA LYS A 74 6.99 6.22 29.65
C LYS A 74 8.17 5.52 30.34
N GLU A 75 8.91 4.69 29.61
CA GLU A 75 10.10 4.01 30.12
C GLU A 75 11.17 5.00 30.58
N ASN A 76 11.42 6.05 29.79
CA ASN A 76 12.36 7.11 30.16
C ASN A 76 11.91 7.86 31.43
N ALA A 77 10.61 8.14 31.56
CA ALA A 77 10.07 8.78 32.76
C ALA A 77 10.18 7.90 34.01
N MET A 78 9.97 6.59 33.87
CA MET A 78 10.17 5.64 34.98
C MET A 78 11.63 5.58 35.42
N ARG A 79 12.56 5.45 34.47
CA ARG A 79 14.01 5.44 34.79
C ARG A 79 14.46 6.71 35.50
N PHE A 80 13.94 7.86 35.08
CA PHE A 80 14.21 9.11 35.78
C PHE A 80 13.67 9.08 37.22
N LEU A 81 12.43 8.62 37.42
CA LEU A 81 11.86 8.49 38.76
C LEU A 81 12.65 7.51 39.64
N ASP A 82 13.13 6.39 39.08
CA ASP A 82 13.95 5.44 39.81
C ASP A 82 15.27 6.10 40.27
N ALA A 83 15.95 6.83 39.39
CA ALA A 83 17.14 7.61 39.75
C ALA A 83 16.86 8.67 40.83
N VAL A 84 15.69 9.33 40.77
CA VAL A 84 15.23 10.27 41.81
C VAL A 84 15.08 9.58 43.16
N LEU A 85 14.51 8.38 43.18
CA LEU A 85 14.29 7.63 44.42
C LEU A 85 15.60 7.09 45.02
N ASP A 86 16.55 6.73 44.16
CA ASP A 86 17.87 6.25 44.57
C ASP A 86 18.80 7.39 45.04
N GLY A 87 18.44 8.65 44.75
CA GLY A 87 19.19 9.84 45.18
C GLY A 87 20.49 10.05 44.41
N ASP A 88 20.60 9.50 43.21
CA ASP A 88 21.76 9.67 42.33
C ASP A 88 21.51 10.83 41.35
N ASP A 89 22.04 12.00 41.70
CA ASP A 89 21.89 13.23 40.91
C ASP A 89 22.54 13.13 39.52
N ASP A 90 23.65 12.37 39.39
CA ASP A 90 24.35 12.21 38.11
C ASP A 90 23.53 11.30 37.16
N ASP A 91 23.02 10.17 37.67
CA ASP A 91 22.15 9.28 36.87
C ASP A 91 20.85 10.01 36.49
N MET A 92 20.25 10.81 37.39
CA MET A 92 19.08 11.65 37.07
C MET A 92 19.31 12.57 35.87
N VAL A 93 20.43 13.29 35.86
CA VAL A 93 20.78 14.21 34.78
C VAL A 93 20.96 13.46 33.47
N ASP A 94 21.62 12.30 33.49
CA ASP A 94 21.83 11.49 32.30
C ASP A 94 20.53 10.87 31.77
N ARG A 95 19.62 10.42 32.65
CA ARG A 95 18.26 9.97 32.22
C ARG A 95 17.46 11.08 31.56
N ILE A 96 17.54 12.32 32.06
CA ILE A 96 16.87 13.46 31.43
C ILE A 96 17.49 13.74 30.05
N LYS A 97 18.82 13.73 29.92
CA LYS A 97 19.48 13.94 28.63
C LYS A 97 19.05 12.87 27.62
N GLU A 98 19.11 11.59 27.97
CA GLU A 98 18.66 10.49 27.11
C GLU A 98 17.21 10.68 26.64
N ALA A 99 16.33 11.12 27.54
CA ALA A 99 14.93 11.38 27.22
C ALA A 99 14.75 12.56 26.25
N LEU A 100 15.52 13.64 26.44
CA LEU A 100 15.51 14.82 25.58
C LEU A 100 16.12 14.52 24.21
N ASP A 101 17.23 13.79 24.14
CA ASP A 101 17.87 13.38 22.91
C ASP A 101 16.95 12.50 22.07
N TYR A 102 16.28 11.53 22.70
CA TYR A 102 15.27 10.73 22.01
C TYR A 102 14.14 11.58 21.44
N LYS A 103 13.66 12.58 22.18
CA LYS A 103 12.60 13.49 21.71
C LYS A 103 13.08 14.41 20.58
N ALA A 104 14.31 14.90 20.67
CA ALA A 104 14.94 15.71 19.63
C ALA A 104 15.10 14.89 18.35
N LEU A 105 15.62 13.66 18.46
CA LEU A 105 15.77 12.74 17.33
C LEU A 105 14.43 12.51 16.62
N ILE A 106 13.38 12.11 17.34
CA ILE A 106 12.05 11.84 16.75
C ILE A 106 11.47 13.07 16.05
N ARG A 107 11.78 14.29 16.53
CA ARG A 107 11.30 15.52 15.91
C ARG A 107 12.07 15.88 14.64
N VAL A 108 13.36 15.54 14.58
CA VAL A 108 14.27 15.90 13.49
C VAL A 108 14.28 14.82 12.40
N ASP A 109 14.00 13.57 12.74
CA ASP A 109 14.03 12.40 11.85
C ASP A 109 13.28 12.61 10.52
N PRO A 110 12.04 13.15 10.48
CA PRO A 110 11.34 13.36 9.22
C PRO A 110 12.08 14.28 8.26
N TYR A 111 12.67 15.36 8.79
CA TYR A 111 13.44 16.32 7.99
C TYR A 111 14.76 15.70 7.50
N MET A 112 15.39 14.85 8.32
CA MET A 112 16.61 14.14 7.91
C MET A 112 16.32 13.12 6.79
N MET A 113 15.18 12.43 6.83
CA MET A 113 14.77 11.52 5.76
C MET A 113 14.44 12.28 4.46
N GLU A 114 13.78 13.43 4.56
CA GLU A 114 13.50 14.30 3.41
C GLU A 114 14.80 14.80 2.78
N THR A 115 15.70 15.38 3.57
CA THR A 115 17.03 15.83 3.09
C THR A 115 17.83 14.67 2.50
N GLY A 116 17.80 13.48 3.11
CA GLY A 116 18.48 12.30 2.56
C GLY A 116 17.93 11.89 1.19
N SER A 117 16.62 11.99 1.00
CA SER A 117 15.97 11.70 -0.28
C SER A 117 16.34 12.74 -1.35
N GLU A 118 16.35 14.02 -0.99
CA GLU A 118 16.80 15.10 -1.87
C GLU A 118 18.27 14.94 -2.29
N MET A 119 19.14 14.58 -1.35
CA MET A 119 20.55 14.31 -1.64
C MET A 119 20.71 13.10 -2.57
N GLN A 120 19.93 12.04 -2.35
CA GLN A 120 19.96 10.87 -3.23
C GLN A 120 19.52 11.22 -4.66
N GLU A 121 18.49 12.03 -4.81
CA GLU A 121 18.04 12.54 -6.11
C GLU A 121 19.10 13.42 -6.78
N GLN A 122 19.81 14.27 -6.03
CA GLN A 122 20.89 15.11 -6.59
C GLN A 122 22.13 14.31 -7.01
N ILE A 123 22.46 13.23 -6.31
CA ILE A 123 23.68 12.43 -6.56
C ILE A 123 23.45 11.36 -7.63
N PHE A 124 22.27 10.73 -7.62
CA PHE A 124 21.97 9.55 -8.44
C PHE A 124 20.76 9.72 -9.36
N GLY A 125 20.03 10.85 -9.26
CA GLY A 125 18.96 11.19 -10.19
C GLY A 125 19.58 11.65 -11.50
N ASP A 126 19.75 10.71 -12.43
CA ASP A 126 20.02 11.01 -13.83
C ASP A 126 18.87 11.85 -14.41
N TYR A 127 19.23 12.95 -15.10
CA TYR A 127 18.33 13.69 -15.99
C TYR A 127 17.90 12.84 -17.20
#